data_AF-A0A840D9A3-F1
#
_entry.id   AF-A0A840D9A3-F1
#
_cell.length_a   1.000
_cell.length_b   1.000
_cell.length_c   1.000
_cell.angle_alpha   90.00
_cell.angle_beta   90.00
_cell.angle_gamma   90.00
#
_symmetry.space_group_name_H-M   'P 1'
#
loop_
_entity.id
_entity.type
_entity.pdbx_description
1 polymer ?
#
loop_
_entity_poly.entity_id
_entity_poly.type
_entity_poly.pdbx_seq_one_letter_code
_entity_poly.pdbx_strand_id
1 'polypeptide(L)'
;MKQKYNGALLALLTMFLFMSCSDNNTDDNKGFSIALDRANNEISGDGGPFSLQVNTTGTWTATIKESWCKLSKNEGIGSGSVIGVVAVNNGEARTATILVTSNGETQSIVLTQTKRDGNSTDPDPEDPDPENPDPEDPDPEDPDPTPTPEGYANRIEIPKLKGGALNIFHTFLADNQNGKKVITYSYEYDCTKKHTRWVAFTFDNLTCQSKVKRSDAWSTDPNIPAQYRTSKSDYNPAFTRGHLVASSDRVYSTAANKQTFYYSNMSPQQSTGFNSGGGVWNNIEDKVQAWSQITNASDTLYVVKGGTIDKDSDIREWTSSGVAVPKYYFMTILSYKNKQYKGMAFYVEHKANTSKDLKQFAMSIDELEAKTGIDFFHNLDKSTEAAVEANYQASDWSW
;
A
#
# COMPACT_ATOMS: atom_id res chain seq x y z
N MET A 1 -82.08 7.95 8.58
CA MET A 1 -81.55 8.66 7.40
C MET A 1 -80.17 8.05 7.11
N LYS A 2 -80.05 6.97 6.33
CA LYS A 2 -80.02 6.90 4.85
C LYS A 2 -79.07 7.91 4.22
N GLN A 3 -77.85 7.47 3.90
CA GLN A 3 -77.37 7.52 2.52
C GLN A 3 -76.57 6.24 2.21
N LYS A 4 -77.05 5.54 1.17
CA LYS A 4 -76.51 4.36 0.49
C LYS A 4 -76.02 4.81 -0.89
N TYR A 5 -75.16 3.99 -1.49
CA TYR A 5 -75.03 3.57 -2.90
C TYR A 5 -73.52 3.51 -3.26
N ASN A 6 -72.92 2.31 -3.31
CA ASN A 6 -72.85 1.34 -4.44
C ASN A 6 -71.91 1.84 -5.56
N GLY A 7 -71.04 1.05 -6.19
CA GLY A 7 -70.73 -0.37 -6.17
C GLY A 7 -69.35 -0.55 -6.85
N ALA A 8 -68.54 -1.51 -6.41
CA ALA A 8 -68.32 -2.79 -7.07
C ALA A 8 -67.64 -2.72 -8.46
N LEU A 9 -66.34 -3.02 -8.50
CA LEU A 9 -65.83 -3.98 -9.48
C LEU A 9 -64.70 -4.82 -8.87
N LEU A 10 -64.92 -6.13 -8.88
CA LEU A 10 -64.07 -7.21 -8.42
C LEU A 10 -63.47 -7.89 -9.66
N ALA A 11 -62.15 -8.03 -9.70
CA ALA A 11 -61.42 -9.07 -10.44
C ALA A 11 -59.99 -9.11 -9.85
N LEU A 12 -59.70 -9.92 -8.82
CA LEU A 12 -59.21 -11.30 -8.93
C LEU A 12 -58.04 -11.46 -9.92
N LEU A 13 -56.82 -11.29 -9.40
CA LEU A 13 -55.71 -12.17 -9.78
C LEU A 13 -54.87 -12.53 -8.54
N THR A 14 -55.01 -13.78 -8.16
CA THR A 14 -54.23 -14.56 -7.21
C THR A 14 -52.74 -14.62 -7.58
N MET A 15 -51.81 -14.51 -6.61
CA MET A 15 -50.97 -15.64 -6.16
C MET A 15 -49.79 -15.19 -5.27
N PHE A 16 -49.65 -15.93 -4.17
CA PHE A 16 -48.46 -16.20 -3.35
C PHE A 16 -47.79 -15.09 -2.53
N LEU A 17 -48.30 -14.96 -1.30
CA LEU A 17 -47.44 -14.94 -0.11
C LEU A 17 -46.77 -16.32 0.02
N PHE A 18 -45.44 -16.37 -0.01
CA PHE A 18 -44.70 -17.46 0.62
C PHE A 18 -43.97 -16.92 1.85
N MET A 19 -44.47 -17.35 3.00
CA MET A 19 -43.62 -17.66 4.16
C MET A 19 -42.62 -18.72 3.71
N SER A 20 -41.32 -18.48 3.94
CA SER A 20 -40.31 -19.55 3.97
C SER A 20 -39.42 -19.30 5.19
N CYS A 21 -39.71 -20.01 6.27
CA CYS A 21 -38.67 -20.61 7.08
C CYS A 21 -38.23 -21.91 6.39
N SER A 22 -37.08 -22.47 6.79
CA SER A 22 -36.35 -23.62 6.20
C SER A 22 -35.53 -23.24 4.96
N ASP A 23 -34.23 -23.56 4.83
CA ASP A 23 -33.43 -24.61 5.46
C ASP A 23 -31.96 -24.19 5.63
N ASN A 24 -31.31 -24.74 6.67
CA ASN A 24 -29.88 -25.00 6.64
C ASN A 24 -29.61 -25.95 5.47
N ASN A 25 -29.05 -25.44 4.37
CA ASN A 25 -28.41 -26.29 3.38
C ASN A 25 -26.92 -25.97 3.29
N THR A 26 -26.14 -26.83 3.93
CA THR A 26 -24.75 -27.07 3.59
C THR A 26 -24.69 -27.65 2.18
N ASP A 27 -24.58 -26.78 1.17
CA ASP A 27 -24.14 -27.18 -0.16
C ASP A 27 -22.70 -26.68 -0.36
N ASP A 28 -21.77 -27.63 -0.39
CA ASP A 28 -20.44 -27.47 -0.97
C ASP A 28 -20.56 -27.03 -2.43
N ASN A 29 -20.51 -25.72 -2.71
CA ASN A 29 -20.38 -25.22 -4.07
C ASN A 29 -19.08 -24.43 -4.23
N LYS A 30 -18.03 -25.11 -4.69
CA LYS A 30 -16.83 -24.48 -5.29
C LYS A 30 -17.19 -23.89 -6.67
N GLY A 31 -18.16 -22.96 -6.71
CA GLY A 31 -18.71 -22.36 -7.92
C GLY A 31 -18.02 -21.05 -8.32
N PHE A 32 -18.14 -20.69 -9.60
CA PHE A 32 -17.73 -19.38 -10.12
C PHE A 32 -18.62 -18.29 -9.49
N SER A 33 -18.04 -17.24 -8.92
CA SER A 33 -18.79 -16.09 -8.41
C SER A 33 -18.00 -14.79 -8.51
N ILE A 34 -18.73 -13.66 -8.60
CA ILE A 34 -18.14 -12.32 -8.59
C ILE A 34 -18.81 -11.39 -7.58
N ALA A 35 -18.05 -10.46 -7.01
CA ALA A 35 -18.55 -9.46 -6.07
C ALA A 35 -17.70 -8.17 -6.08
N LEU A 36 -18.30 -7.02 -5.75
CA LEU A 36 -17.55 -5.78 -5.49
C LEU A 36 -17.34 -5.56 -3.99
N ASP A 37 -16.29 -4.84 -3.61
CA ASP A 37 -16.05 -4.33 -2.25
C ASP A 37 -16.87 -3.06 -1.91
N ARG A 38 -18.02 -2.88 -2.58
CA ARG A 38 -18.88 -1.69 -2.46
C ARG A 38 -20.27 -2.10 -2.00
N ALA A 39 -20.77 -1.44 -0.97
CA ALA A 39 -22.15 -1.60 -0.55
C ALA A 39 -23.07 -1.23 -1.72
N ASN A 40 -24.04 -2.10 -2.04
CA ASN A 40 -24.95 -1.95 -3.17
C ASN A 40 -24.28 -1.76 -4.54
N ASN A 41 -22.99 -2.07 -4.67
CA ASN A 41 -22.19 -1.77 -5.86
C ASN A 41 -22.19 -0.27 -6.24
N GLU A 42 -22.17 0.62 -5.25
CA GLU A 42 -22.20 2.07 -5.45
C GLU A 42 -20.85 2.76 -5.15
N ILE A 43 -20.51 3.78 -5.95
CA ILE A 43 -19.35 4.67 -5.79
C ILE A 43 -19.82 6.13 -5.85
N SER A 44 -19.18 7.00 -5.07
CA SER A 44 -19.52 8.43 -5.07
C SER A 44 -19.13 9.12 -6.38
N GLY A 45 -19.68 10.31 -6.62
CA GLY A 45 -19.32 11.12 -7.79
C GLY A 45 -17.85 11.58 -7.82
N ASP A 46 -17.13 11.51 -6.71
CA ASP A 46 -15.67 11.73 -6.71
C ASP A 46 -14.90 10.59 -7.40
N GLY A 47 -15.54 9.45 -7.64
CA GLY A 47 -14.92 8.27 -8.22
C GLY A 47 -13.98 7.59 -7.23
N GLY A 48 -12.89 7.03 -7.74
CA GLY A 48 -11.90 6.30 -6.97
C GLY A 48 -11.89 4.79 -7.26
N PRO A 49 -11.03 4.04 -6.55
CA PRO A 49 -10.87 2.62 -6.80
C PRO A 49 -12.07 1.81 -6.30
N PHE A 50 -12.23 0.58 -6.78
CA PHE A 50 -13.02 -0.51 -6.21
C PHE A 50 -12.31 -1.85 -6.47
N SER A 51 -12.74 -2.89 -5.79
CA SER A 51 -12.20 -4.24 -5.94
C SER A 51 -13.29 -5.17 -6.44
N LEU A 52 -13.05 -5.81 -7.59
CA LEU A 52 -13.84 -6.91 -8.12
C LEU A 52 -13.19 -8.23 -7.66
N GLN A 53 -13.89 -8.96 -6.80
CA GLN A 53 -13.55 -10.32 -6.41
C GLN A 53 -14.06 -11.29 -7.47
N VAL A 54 -13.20 -12.21 -7.91
CA VAL A 54 -13.52 -13.32 -8.80
C VAL A 54 -13.15 -14.60 -8.08
N ASN A 55 -14.12 -15.45 -7.79
CA ASN A 55 -13.88 -16.77 -7.23
C ASN A 55 -14.09 -17.81 -8.33
N THR A 56 -13.06 -18.57 -8.68
CA THR A 56 -13.13 -19.65 -9.68
C THR A 56 -11.92 -20.58 -9.54
N THR A 57 -12.02 -21.80 -10.06
CA THR A 57 -10.90 -22.74 -10.16
C THR A 57 -10.20 -22.70 -11.52
N GLY A 58 -10.78 -22.01 -12.51
CA GLY A 58 -10.30 -21.96 -13.89
C GLY A 58 -9.73 -20.61 -14.31
N THR A 59 -9.47 -20.45 -15.61
CA THR A 59 -9.13 -19.14 -16.19
C THR A 59 -10.39 -18.28 -16.26
N TRP A 60 -10.20 -16.97 -16.21
CA TRP A 60 -11.29 -16.02 -16.34
C TRP A 60 -10.86 -14.78 -17.12
N THR A 61 -11.84 -14.11 -17.74
CA THR A 61 -11.69 -12.83 -18.43
C THR A 61 -12.75 -11.84 -17.93
N ALA A 62 -12.39 -10.58 -17.77
CA ALA A 62 -13.28 -9.48 -17.38
C ALA A 62 -13.30 -8.39 -18.46
N THR A 63 -14.48 -7.88 -18.79
CA THR A 63 -14.66 -6.80 -19.77
C THR A 63 -15.56 -5.70 -19.23
N ILE A 64 -15.22 -4.46 -19.56
CA ILE A 64 -15.99 -3.25 -19.29
C ILE A 64 -15.94 -2.34 -20.51
N LYS A 65 -17.06 -1.70 -20.87
CA LYS A 65 -17.14 -0.88 -22.10
C LYS A 65 -16.96 0.61 -21.82
N GLU A 66 -17.23 1.02 -20.59
CA GLU A 66 -17.25 2.40 -20.17
C GLU A 66 -15.82 2.94 -19.96
N SER A 67 -15.42 3.94 -20.76
CA SER A 67 -14.06 4.51 -20.72
C SER A 67 -13.70 5.18 -19.39
N TRP A 68 -14.70 5.57 -18.59
CA TRP A 68 -14.55 6.18 -17.27
C TRP A 68 -14.35 5.17 -16.14
N CYS A 69 -14.42 3.87 -16.40
CA CYS A 69 -14.20 2.81 -15.43
C CYS A 69 -13.21 1.78 -15.98
N LYS A 70 -12.02 1.69 -15.39
CA LYS A 70 -10.93 0.86 -15.90
C LYS A 70 -10.60 -0.24 -14.92
N LEU A 71 -10.40 -1.46 -15.41
CA LEU A 71 -9.86 -2.57 -14.63
C LEU A 71 -8.34 -2.62 -14.80
N SER A 72 -7.62 -2.93 -13.71
CA SER A 72 -6.17 -3.15 -13.69
C SER A 72 -5.75 -4.38 -14.49
N LYS A 73 -6.63 -5.38 -14.61
CA LYS A 73 -6.43 -6.56 -15.45
C LYS A 73 -7.77 -7.08 -15.94
N ASN A 74 -7.74 -7.65 -17.14
CA ASN A 74 -8.94 -8.16 -17.82
C ASN A 74 -8.93 -9.69 -17.93
N GLU A 75 -7.98 -10.37 -17.30
CA GLU A 75 -7.90 -11.83 -17.26
C GLU A 75 -7.11 -12.34 -16.05
N GLY A 76 -7.26 -13.62 -15.73
CA GLY A 76 -6.51 -14.28 -14.68
C GLY A 76 -6.78 -15.79 -14.59
N ILE A 77 -6.11 -16.43 -13.64
CA ILE A 77 -6.21 -17.88 -13.39
C ILE A 77 -6.56 -18.09 -11.91
N GLY A 78 -7.56 -18.92 -11.65
CA GLY A 78 -8.06 -19.18 -10.31
C GLY A 78 -8.72 -17.95 -9.67
N SER A 79 -9.07 -18.08 -8.39
CA SER A 79 -9.65 -16.99 -7.63
C SER A 79 -8.67 -15.83 -7.47
N GLY A 80 -9.16 -14.61 -7.54
CA GLY A 80 -8.35 -13.41 -7.38
C GLY A 80 -9.18 -12.14 -7.34
N SER A 81 -8.49 -11.02 -7.15
CA SER A 81 -9.09 -9.70 -7.14
C SER A 81 -8.55 -8.85 -8.29
N VAL A 82 -9.41 -8.03 -8.87
CA VAL A 82 -9.12 -7.02 -9.89
C VAL A 82 -9.43 -5.65 -9.29
N ILE A 83 -8.47 -4.72 -9.31
CA ILE A 83 -8.74 -3.32 -8.95
C ILE A 83 -9.40 -2.65 -10.15
N GLY A 84 -10.56 -2.05 -9.96
CA GLY A 84 -11.15 -1.11 -10.88
C GLY A 84 -10.96 0.33 -10.40
N VAL A 85 -10.84 1.30 -11.30
CA VAL A 85 -10.76 2.72 -10.99
C VAL A 85 -11.83 3.46 -11.77
N VAL A 86 -12.64 4.23 -11.06
CA VAL A 86 -13.71 5.06 -11.60
C VAL A 86 -13.26 6.52 -11.60
N ALA A 87 -13.36 7.17 -12.76
CA ALA A 87 -13.07 8.60 -12.88
C ALA A 87 -14.15 9.44 -12.17
N VAL A 88 -13.82 10.69 -11.86
CA VAL A 88 -14.77 11.68 -11.34
C VAL A 88 -16.00 11.79 -12.26
N ASN A 89 -17.17 11.97 -11.68
CA ASN A 89 -18.45 12.16 -12.39
C ASN A 89 -19.05 13.54 -12.10
N ASN A 90 -18.76 14.49 -12.99
CA ASN A 90 -19.38 15.82 -12.95
C ASN A 90 -20.77 15.87 -13.60
N GLY A 91 -21.23 14.76 -14.19
CA GLY A 91 -22.55 14.63 -14.82
C GLY A 91 -23.58 13.95 -13.92
N GLU A 92 -24.73 13.60 -14.49
CA GLU A 92 -25.75 12.82 -13.80
C GLU A 92 -25.24 11.42 -13.40
N ALA A 93 -25.96 10.74 -12.49
CA ALA A 93 -25.61 9.39 -12.07
C ALA A 93 -25.49 8.45 -13.28
N ARG A 94 -24.47 7.61 -13.29
CA ARG A 94 -24.11 6.73 -14.41
C ARG A 94 -23.81 5.32 -13.92
N THR A 95 -23.87 4.34 -14.83
CA THR A 95 -23.62 2.93 -14.50
C THR A 95 -22.64 2.30 -15.48
N ALA A 96 -21.85 1.35 -14.99
CA ALA A 96 -21.00 0.48 -15.80
C ALA A 96 -21.32 -0.98 -15.53
N THR A 97 -21.25 -1.81 -16.56
CA THR A 97 -21.48 -3.26 -16.42
C THR A 97 -20.16 -4.00 -16.62
N ILE A 98 -19.70 -4.68 -15.58
CA ILE A 98 -18.53 -5.54 -15.65
C ILE A 98 -19.02 -6.96 -15.93
N LEU A 99 -18.56 -7.54 -17.04
CA LEU A 99 -18.83 -8.92 -17.41
C LEU A 99 -17.59 -9.75 -17.09
N VAL A 100 -17.75 -10.83 -16.32
CA VAL A 100 -16.67 -11.78 -16.02
C VAL A 100 -17.08 -13.15 -16.55
N THR A 101 -16.21 -13.80 -17.31
CA THR A 101 -16.43 -15.14 -17.85
C THR A 101 -15.38 -16.09 -17.31
N SER A 102 -15.80 -17.25 -16.78
CA SER A 102 -14.91 -18.33 -16.34
C SER A 102 -15.52 -19.69 -16.65
N ASN A 103 -14.72 -20.64 -17.13
CA ASN A 103 -15.17 -22.01 -17.44
C ASN A 103 -16.44 -22.11 -18.30
N GLY A 104 -16.66 -21.14 -19.20
CA GLY A 104 -17.84 -21.09 -20.08
C GLY A 104 -19.10 -20.46 -19.47
N GLU A 105 -19.06 -20.05 -18.20
CA GLU A 105 -20.13 -19.30 -17.53
C GLU A 105 -19.78 -17.80 -17.48
N THR A 106 -20.75 -16.92 -17.72
CA THR A 106 -20.59 -15.45 -17.63
C THR A 106 -21.49 -14.89 -16.53
N GLN A 107 -20.91 -14.10 -15.63
CA GLN A 107 -21.62 -13.32 -14.62
C GLN A 107 -21.39 -11.82 -14.85
N SER A 108 -22.35 -11.01 -14.42
CA SER A 108 -22.30 -9.56 -14.57
C SER A 108 -22.52 -8.85 -13.25
N ILE A 109 -21.80 -7.77 -13.01
CA ILE A 109 -22.06 -6.86 -11.89
C ILE A 109 -22.23 -5.44 -12.41
N VAL A 110 -23.30 -4.78 -11.96
CA VAL A 110 -23.60 -3.39 -12.31
C VAL A 110 -23.03 -2.50 -11.21
N LEU A 111 -22.13 -1.60 -11.60
CA LEU A 111 -21.53 -0.57 -10.75
C LEU A 111 -22.26 0.75 -10.99
N THR A 112 -22.81 1.36 -9.96
CA THR A 112 -23.48 2.65 -10.03
C THR A 112 -22.58 3.74 -9.46
N GLN A 113 -22.40 4.84 -10.19
CA GLN A 113 -21.68 6.02 -9.72
C GLN A 113 -22.65 7.20 -9.58
N THR A 114 -22.67 7.83 -8.40
CA THR A 114 -23.48 9.03 -8.17
C THR A 114 -22.90 10.27 -8.89
N LYS A 115 -23.66 11.36 -8.91
CA LYS A 115 -23.16 12.68 -9.32
C LYS A 115 -22.27 13.25 -8.22
N ARG A 116 -21.23 14.01 -8.59
CA ARG A 116 -20.37 14.70 -7.63
C ARG A 116 -21.14 15.85 -6.97
N ASP A 117 -21.13 15.88 -5.65
CA ASP A 117 -21.64 17.03 -4.89
C ASP A 117 -20.58 18.15 -4.91
N GLY A 118 -20.95 19.34 -5.38
CA GLY A 118 -20.05 20.48 -5.61
C GLY A 118 -19.41 21.10 -4.35
N ASN A 119 -19.35 20.37 -3.24
CA ASN A 119 -18.89 20.83 -1.93
C ASN A 119 -17.57 20.17 -1.47
N SER A 120 -16.84 19.50 -2.35
CA SER A 120 -15.51 18.95 -2.05
C SER A 120 -14.43 20.02 -2.26
N THR A 121 -13.83 20.52 -1.18
CA THR A 121 -12.68 21.44 -1.20
C THR A 121 -11.39 20.70 -1.51
N ASP A 122 -10.96 20.76 -2.77
CA ASP A 122 -9.55 20.70 -3.20
C ASP A 122 -9.37 21.88 -4.18
N PRO A 123 -8.23 22.61 -4.20
CA PRO A 123 -8.14 23.86 -4.93
C PRO A 123 -8.06 23.57 -6.42
N ASP A 124 -9.05 24.09 -7.15
CA ASP A 124 -9.03 24.20 -8.61
C ASP A 124 -7.88 25.15 -9.01
N PRO A 125 -7.07 24.83 -10.05
CA PRO A 125 -6.18 25.81 -10.64
C PRO A 125 -7.02 26.90 -11.31
N GLU A 126 -6.69 28.16 -11.03
CA GLU A 126 -7.36 29.33 -11.60
C GLU A 126 -7.42 29.26 -13.14
N ASP A 127 -8.62 29.47 -13.66
CA ASP A 127 -8.98 29.73 -15.05
C ASP A 127 -8.38 31.08 -15.52
N PRO A 128 -7.60 31.16 -16.62
CA PRO A 128 -7.28 32.44 -17.22
C PRO A 128 -8.28 32.78 -18.34
N ASP A 129 -8.94 33.92 -18.14
CA ASP A 129 -9.79 34.66 -19.08
C ASP A 129 -9.18 34.77 -20.50
N PRO A 130 -9.98 34.72 -21.59
CA PRO A 130 -9.48 34.59 -22.95
C PRO A 130 -9.38 35.96 -23.63
N GLU A 131 -8.24 36.27 -24.25
CA GLU A 131 -8.27 37.16 -25.43
C GLU A 131 -7.01 37.03 -26.31
N ASN A 132 -7.29 36.60 -27.55
CA ASN A 132 -6.60 36.81 -28.83
C ASN A 132 -5.52 35.80 -29.30
N PRO A 133 -5.57 35.34 -30.58
CA PRO A 133 -4.83 34.21 -31.11
C PRO A 133 -3.54 34.63 -31.86
N ASP A 134 -2.64 33.65 -32.07
CA ASP A 134 -1.85 33.33 -33.28
C ASP A 134 -0.48 32.71 -32.89
N PRO A 135 0.28 32.06 -33.78
CA PRO A 135 0.05 30.82 -34.53
C PRO A 135 0.97 29.65 -34.08
N GLU A 136 0.59 28.45 -34.51
CA GLU A 136 1.35 27.18 -34.65
C GLU A 136 2.84 27.13 -34.22
N ASP A 137 3.13 26.27 -33.24
CA ASP A 137 4.43 25.59 -33.05
C ASP A 137 4.15 24.16 -32.51
N PRO A 138 4.97 23.13 -32.82
CA PRO A 138 4.53 21.76 -32.97
C PRO A 138 4.40 21.04 -31.63
N ASP A 139 3.45 20.11 -31.65
CA ASP A 139 3.24 19.00 -30.71
C ASP A 139 4.44 18.68 -29.78
N PRO A 140 4.34 18.95 -28.46
CA PRO A 140 5.28 18.40 -27.52
C PRO A 140 4.95 16.91 -27.33
N GLU A 141 5.91 16.07 -27.71
CA GLU A 141 5.92 14.63 -27.45
C GLU A 141 5.30 14.30 -26.08
N ASP A 142 4.29 13.42 -26.14
CA ASP A 142 3.54 12.78 -25.07
C ASP A 142 4.32 12.74 -23.73
N PRO A 143 3.81 13.35 -22.63
CA PRO A 143 4.45 13.21 -21.34
C PRO A 143 4.40 11.72 -20.94
N ASP A 144 5.59 11.12 -20.88
CA ASP A 144 5.87 9.76 -20.40
C ASP A 144 4.87 9.38 -19.29
N PRO A 145 4.04 8.35 -19.49
CA PRO A 145 2.97 8.03 -18.55
C PRO A 145 3.58 7.81 -17.16
N THR A 146 3.11 8.62 -16.21
CA THR A 146 3.36 8.40 -14.79
C THR A 146 3.17 6.91 -14.47
N PRO A 147 4.20 6.20 -13.95
CA PRO A 147 4.12 4.77 -13.79
C PRO A 147 2.95 4.42 -12.86
N THR A 148 2.07 3.52 -13.33
CA THR A 148 1.08 2.85 -12.49
C THR A 148 1.80 2.13 -11.34
N PRO A 149 1.10 1.76 -10.24
CA PRO A 149 1.68 0.99 -9.13
C PRO A 149 2.50 -0.26 -9.52
N GLU A 150 2.33 -0.79 -10.73
CA GLU A 150 3.13 -1.90 -11.29
C GLU A 150 4.58 -1.51 -11.65
N GLY A 151 4.88 -0.23 -11.93
CA GLY A 151 6.22 0.19 -12.37
C GLY A 151 7.31 0.11 -11.30
N TYR A 152 6.94 0.33 -10.03
CA TYR A 152 7.92 0.34 -8.94
C TYR A 152 8.11 -1.01 -8.26
N ALA A 153 7.20 -1.96 -8.41
CA ALA A 153 7.27 -3.27 -7.76
C ALA A 153 8.48 -4.12 -8.19
N ASN A 154 9.03 -3.86 -9.39
CA ASN A 154 10.18 -4.59 -9.94
C ASN A 154 11.54 -3.99 -9.51
N ARG A 155 11.55 -3.02 -8.60
CA ARG A 155 12.80 -2.43 -8.10
C ARG A 155 13.49 -3.37 -7.13
N ILE A 156 14.82 -3.32 -7.10
CA ILE A 156 15.67 -4.24 -6.32
C ILE A 156 15.29 -4.23 -4.83
N GLU A 157 15.06 -3.06 -4.22
CA GLU A 157 14.71 -2.96 -2.80
C GLU A 157 13.33 -3.49 -2.45
N ILE A 158 12.45 -3.72 -3.42
CA ILE A 158 11.05 -4.07 -3.15
C ILE A 158 10.97 -5.55 -2.84
N PRO A 159 10.56 -5.94 -1.61
CA PRO A 159 10.28 -7.33 -1.30
C PRO A 159 9.09 -7.82 -2.13
N LYS A 160 9.01 -9.13 -2.29
CA LYS A 160 7.91 -9.75 -3.01
C LYS A 160 6.59 -9.38 -2.34
N LEU A 161 5.73 -8.76 -3.12
CA LEU A 161 4.43 -8.31 -2.63
C LEU A 161 3.63 -9.52 -2.13
N LYS A 162 3.00 -9.37 -0.96
CA LYS A 162 2.09 -10.37 -0.40
C LYS A 162 0.89 -10.60 -1.33
N GLY A 163 0.47 -9.54 -2.02
CA GLY A 163 -0.73 -9.52 -2.84
C GLY A 163 -2.01 -9.58 -2.01
N GLY A 164 -3.15 -9.45 -2.68
CA GLY A 164 -4.48 -9.41 -2.05
C GLY A 164 -4.98 -7.99 -1.75
N ALA A 165 -6.31 -7.83 -1.73
CA ALA A 165 -6.97 -6.52 -1.75
C ALA A 165 -6.77 -5.67 -0.48
N LEU A 166 -6.37 -6.30 0.63
CA LEU A 166 -6.10 -5.62 1.90
C LEU A 166 -4.60 -5.36 2.13
N ASN A 167 -3.76 -5.62 1.12
CA ASN A 167 -2.34 -5.28 1.11
C ASN A 167 -2.11 -4.16 0.09
N ILE A 168 -1.88 -2.95 0.57
CA ILE A 168 -1.69 -1.75 -0.26
C ILE A 168 -0.20 -1.55 -0.50
N PHE A 169 0.23 -1.66 -1.76
CA PHE A 169 1.55 -1.21 -2.18
C PHE A 169 1.48 0.24 -2.68
N HIS A 170 2.36 1.10 -2.17
CA HIS A 170 2.47 2.50 -2.62
C HIS A 170 3.92 2.97 -2.65
N THR A 171 4.24 3.89 -3.56
CA THR A 171 5.55 4.54 -3.66
C THR A 171 5.39 6.06 -3.61
N PHE A 172 6.03 6.69 -2.63
CA PHE A 172 6.06 8.13 -2.50
C PHE A 172 7.18 8.73 -3.36
N LEU A 173 6.84 9.80 -4.08
CA LEU A 173 7.78 10.61 -4.85
C LEU A 173 7.86 12.02 -4.26
N ALA A 174 9.04 12.60 -4.24
CA ALA A 174 9.26 13.98 -3.85
C ALA A 174 10.14 14.68 -4.89
N ASP A 175 9.87 15.96 -5.12
CA ASP A 175 10.75 16.78 -5.94
C ASP A 175 12.08 17.00 -5.22
N ASN A 176 13.17 16.79 -5.95
CA ASN A 176 14.48 17.28 -5.55
C ASN A 176 14.57 18.80 -5.79
N GLN A 177 15.71 19.40 -5.45
CA GLN A 177 15.92 20.85 -5.61
C GLN A 177 15.82 21.36 -7.06
N ASN A 178 15.89 20.45 -8.05
CA ASN A 178 15.81 20.78 -9.48
C ASN A 178 14.42 20.44 -10.06
N GLY A 179 13.43 20.12 -9.23
CA GLY A 179 12.08 19.76 -9.68
C GLY A 179 11.96 18.35 -10.26
N LYS A 180 13.01 17.51 -10.19
CA LYS A 180 12.93 16.11 -10.63
C LYS A 180 12.30 15.25 -9.55
N LYS A 181 11.33 14.40 -9.93
CA LYS A 181 10.74 13.38 -9.04
C LYS A 181 11.78 12.34 -8.65
N VAL A 182 11.90 12.10 -7.34
CA VAL A 182 12.78 11.11 -6.72
C VAL A 182 11.96 10.26 -5.77
N ILE A 183 12.19 8.95 -5.77
CA ILE A 183 11.55 8.03 -4.81
C ILE A 183 12.01 8.36 -3.41
N THR A 184 11.05 8.66 -2.55
CA THR A 184 11.28 8.83 -1.12
C THR A 184 11.34 7.45 -0.47
N TYR A 185 10.26 6.69 -0.54
CA TYR A 185 10.19 5.29 -0.10
C TYR A 185 8.92 4.63 -0.66
N SER A 186 8.90 3.31 -0.63
CA SER A 186 7.74 2.48 -0.90
C SER A 186 7.32 1.73 0.37
N TYR A 187 6.08 1.27 0.43
CA TYR A 187 5.59 0.42 1.51
C TYR A 187 4.61 -0.63 1.01
N GLU A 188 4.43 -1.70 1.80
CA GLU A 188 3.25 -2.55 1.73
C GLU A 188 2.48 -2.52 3.07
N TYR A 189 1.23 -2.06 3.03
CA TYR A 189 0.38 -1.84 4.19
C TYR A 189 -0.70 -2.91 4.31
N ASP A 190 -0.80 -3.56 5.45
CA ASP A 190 -1.86 -4.53 5.75
C ASP A 190 -3.02 -3.83 6.46
N CYS A 191 -4.13 -3.67 5.74
CA CYS A 191 -5.36 -3.07 6.23
C CYS A 191 -5.99 -3.84 7.40
N THR A 192 -5.81 -5.16 7.47
CA THR A 192 -6.35 -6.00 8.56
C THR A 192 -5.57 -5.82 9.86
N LYS A 193 -4.27 -5.50 9.74
CA LYS A 193 -3.37 -5.24 10.88
C LYS A 193 -3.24 -3.75 11.19
N LYS A 194 -3.83 -2.89 10.34
CA LYS A 194 -3.63 -1.43 10.33
C LYS A 194 -2.16 -1.04 10.44
N HIS A 195 -1.28 -1.78 9.77
CA HIS A 195 0.16 -1.68 9.95
C HIS A 195 0.92 -1.92 8.64
N THR A 196 2.01 -1.17 8.43
CA THR A 196 2.94 -1.41 7.32
C THR A 196 3.79 -2.64 7.58
N ARG A 197 3.72 -3.64 6.68
CA ARG A 197 4.51 -4.86 6.73
C ARG A 197 5.99 -4.55 6.56
N TRP A 198 6.31 -3.75 5.56
CA TRP A 198 7.64 -3.25 5.30
C TRP A 198 7.59 -1.90 4.57
N VAL A 199 8.64 -1.11 4.78
CA VAL A 199 9.01 0.03 3.94
C VAL A 199 10.31 -0.29 3.22
N ALA A 200 10.48 0.18 2.00
CA ALA A 200 11.66 -0.06 1.17
C ALA A 200 12.14 1.24 0.54
N PHE A 201 13.44 1.49 0.60
CA PHE A 201 14.01 2.76 0.16
C PHE A 201 15.52 2.66 -0.09
N THR A 202 16.08 3.60 -0.85
CA THR A 202 17.50 3.60 -1.20
C THR A 202 18.25 4.81 -0.66
N PHE A 203 19.57 4.68 -0.54
CA PHE A 203 20.50 5.78 -0.49
C PHE A 203 21.43 5.74 -1.70
N ASP A 204 21.54 6.87 -2.37
CA ASP A 204 22.48 7.20 -3.43
C ASP A 204 23.12 8.56 -3.11
N ASN A 205 23.95 9.08 -4.02
CA ASN A 205 24.63 10.36 -3.81
C ASN A 205 23.69 11.59 -3.75
N LEU A 206 22.38 11.42 -3.98
CA LEU A 206 21.36 12.46 -3.89
C LEU A 206 20.53 12.33 -2.60
N THR A 207 19.99 11.16 -2.35
CA THR A 207 19.06 10.85 -1.25
C THR A 207 19.77 10.77 0.11
N CYS A 208 21.10 10.56 0.14
CA CYS A 208 21.90 10.64 1.37
C CYS A 208 22.20 12.08 1.83
N GLN A 209 21.87 13.10 1.02
CA GLN A 209 22.23 14.48 1.31
C GLN A 209 21.41 15.07 2.46
N SER A 210 22.07 15.82 3.34
CA SER A 210 21.43 16.56 4.44
C SER A 210 21.18 18.01 4.06
N LYS A 211 20.00 18.29 3.50
CA LYS A 211 19.61 19.62 2.99
C LYS A 211 18.57 20.33 3.84
N VAL A 212 17.70 19.59 4.51
CA VAL A 212 16.61 20.14 5.31
C VAL A 212 16.65 19.60 6.74
N LYS A 213 15.79 20.13 7.60
CA LYS A 213 15.58 19.64 8.96
C LYS A 213 14.26 18.88 9.05
N ARG A 214 14.12 18.16 10.16
CA ARG A 214 12.90 17.47 10.56
C ARG A 214 11.69 18.41 10.49
N SER A 215 10.61 17.94 9.89
CA SER A 215 9.40 18.75 9.66
C SER A 215 8.32 18.59 10.71
N ASP A 216 8.23 17.43 11.38
CA ASP A 216 7.12 17.09 12.30
C ASP A 216 5.73 17.29 11.66
N ALA A 217 5.63 17.10 10.34
CA ALA A 217 4.41 17.29 9.56
C ALA A 217 3.47 16.07 9.64
N TRP A 218 3.07 15.72 10.86
CA TRP A 218 2.21 14.57 11.15
C TRP A 218 0.88 14.62 10.39
N SER A 219 0.59 13.56 9.62
CA SER A 219 -0.68 13.46 8.89
C SER A 219 -1.11 12.01 8.67
N THR A 220 -2.40 11.78 8.45
CA THR A 220 -2.90 10.50 7.96
C THR A 220 -2.48 10.30 6.50
N ASP A 221 -2.21 9.06 6.09
CA ASP A 221 -1.84 8.76 4.71
C ASP A 221 -3.07 8.80 3.79
N PRO A 222 -3.14 9.71 2.80
CA PRO A 222 -4.29 9.79 1.89
C PRO A 222 -4.44 8.54 1.01
N ASN A 223 -3.37 7.76 0.79
CA ASN A 223 -3.38 6.58 -0.09
C ASN A 223 -4.02 5.34 0.54
N ILE A 224 -4.27 5.38 1.85
CA ILE A 224 -4.96 4.30 2.57
C ILE A 224 -6.45 4.69 2.68
N PRO A 225 -7.42 3.79 2.45
CA PRO A 225 -8.84 4.11 2.68
C PRO A 225 -9.11 4.52 4.12
N ALA A 226 -10.01 5.50 4.33
CA ALA A 226 -10.22 6.13 5.64
C ALA A 226 -10.47 5.15 6.79
N GLN A 227 -11.20 4.05 6.55
CA GLN A 227 -11.49 3.02 7.54
C GLN A 227 -10.28 2.21 8.02
N TYR A 228 -9.19 2.22 7.25
CA TYR A 228 -7.95 1.51 7.57
C TYR A 228 -6.82 2.47 8.02
N ARG A 229 -6.98 3.79 7.82
CA ARG A 229 -5.97 4.77 8.24
C ARG A 229 -5.75 4.73 9.75
N THR A 230 -4.51 4.92 10.16
CA THR A 230 -4.15 5.20 11.55
C THR A 230 -3.88 6.69 11.75
N SER A 231 -3.96 7.10 13.01
CA SER A 231 -3.82 8.47 13.49
C SER A 231 -3.09 8.48 14.84
N LYS A 232 -2.87 9.66 15.43
CA LYS A 232 -2.16 9.80 16.70
C LYS A 232 -2.74 8.95 17.83
N SER A 233 -4.07 8.86 17.92
CA SER A 233 -4.77 8.18 19.02
C SER A 233 -4.62 6.67 18.98
N ASP A 234 -4.22 6.09 17.85
CA ASP A 234 -4.14 4.63 17.70
C ASP A 234 -2.89 4.02 18.34
N TYR A 235 -1.94 4.86 18.72
CA TYR A 235 -0.66 4.49 19.36
C TYR A 235 -0.60 4.93 20.83
N ASN A 236 -1.16 6.11 21.14
CA ASN A 236 -1.10 6.69 22.47
C ASN A 236 -2.10 6.02 23.43
N PRO A 237 -1.80 5.99 24.74
CA PRO A 237 -0.56 6.41 25.40
C PRO A 237 0.48 5.28 25.51
N ALA A 238 0.13 4.05 25.14
CA ALA A 238 0.94 2.86 25.41
C ALA A 238 2.23 2.79 24.60
N PHE A 239 2.22 3.33 23.37
CA PHE A 239 3.35 3.27 22.44
C PHE A 239 3.73 4.64 21.90
N THR A 240 4.97 4.74 21.43
CA THR A 240 5.41 5.83 20.58
C THR A 240 5.00 5.59 19.13
N ARG A 241 4.96 6.67 18.36
CA ARG A 241 4.85 6.66 16.89
C ARG A 241 6.24 6.44 16.31
N GLY A 242 6.70 5.19 16.35
CA GLY A 242 8.03 4.79 15.87
C GLY A 242 8.10 4.85 14.36
N HIS A 243 9.10 5.55 13.81
CA HIS A 243 9.25 5.62 12.36
C HIS A 243 9.79 4.28 11.83
N LEU A 244 9.31 3.86 10.66
CA LEU A 244 10.00 2.84 9.87
C LEU A 244 11.06 3.53 8.99
N VAL A 245 10.69 4.46 8.12
CA VAL A 245 11.65 5.39 7.49
C VAL A 245 11.89 6.56 8.43
N ALA A 246 13.09 6.68 8.99
CA ALA A 246 13.40 7.75 9.93
C ALA A 246 13.38 9.11 9.22
N SER A 247 12.97 10.17 9.92
CA SER A 247 13.02 11.53 9.38
C SER A 247 14.44 11.90 8.89
N SER A 248 15.49 11.46 9.60
CA SER A 248 16.88 11.73 9.23
C SER A 248 17.33 11.01 7.97
N ASP A 249 16.63 9.94 7.56
CA ASP A 249 16.93 9.21 6.30
C ASP A 249 16.46 9.98 5.06
N ARG A 250 15.58 11.00 5.23
CA ARG A 250 14.91 11.72 4.13
C ARG A 250 14.98 13.24 4.29
N VAL A 251 16.19 13.75 4.51
CA VAL A 251 16.47 15.19 4.61
C VAL A 251 17.06 15.82 3.34
N TYR A 252 16.98 15.14 2.19
CA TYR A 252 17.43 15.70 0.90
C TYR A 252 16.41 16.71 0.31
N SER A 253 15.14 16.65 0.74
CA SER A 253 14.05 17.52 0.30
C SER A 253 13.01 17.69 1.42
N THR A 254 12.40 18.87 1.52
CA THR A 254 11.31 19.13 2.49
C THR A 254 10.12 18.21 2.22
N ALA A 255 9.76 17.98 0.95
CA ALA A 255 8.64 17.11 0.59
C ALA A 255 8.91 15.66 1.01
N ALA A 256 10.12 15.17 0.73
CA ALA A 256 10.57 13.84 1.15
C ALA A 256 10.52 13.67 2.68
N ASN A 257 10.98 14.69 3.43
CA ASN A 257 10.93 14.63 4.89
C ASN A 257 9.50 14.58 5.41
N LYS A 258 8.59 15.42 4.90
CA LYS A 258 7.17 15.43 5.30
C LYS A 258 6.51 14.06 5.09
N GLN A 259 6.85 13.34 4.02
CA GLN A 259 6.30 12.00 3.74
C GLN A 259 6.68 10.97 4.81
N THR A 260 7.78 11.15 5.55
CA THR A 260 8.14 10.25 6.68
C THR A 260 7.22 10.39 7.88
N PHE A 261 6.38 11.44 7.93
CA PHE A 261 5.46 11.73 9.03
C PHE A 261 4.03 11.21 8.81
N TYR A 262 3.79 10.48 7.72
CA TYR A 262 2.52 9.77 7.55
C TYR A 262 2.39 8.64 8.57
N TYR A 263 1.19 8.45 9.12
CA TYR A 263 0.93 7.36 10.07
C TYR A 263 1.05 5.96 9.45
N SER A 264 1.03 5.83 8.12
CA SER A 264 1.40 4.61 7.42
C SER A 264 2.89 4.24 7.60
N ASN A 265 3.76 5.22 7.82
CA ASN A 265 5.18 4.98 8.14
C ASN A 265 5.42 4.76 9.65
N MET A 266 4.36 4.69 10.45
CA MET A 266 4.48 4.52 11.90
C MET A 266 4.21 3.08 12.33
N SER A 267 4.91 2.69 13.38
CA SER A 267 4.73 1.43 14.07
C SER A 267 4.65 1.67 15.58
N PRO A 268 3.81 0.92 16.33
CA PRO A 268 3.75 1.05 17.78
C PRO A 268 5.06 0.54 18.39
N GLN A 269 5.96 1.45 18.75
CA GLN A 269 7.25 1.12 19.33
C GLN A 269 7.32 1.54 20.79
N GLN A 270 7.91 0.69 21.62
CA GLN A 270 8.19 0.99 23.01
C GLN A 270 9.13 2.19 23.12
N SER A 271 8.77 3.15 23.97
CA SER A 271 9.57 4.37 24.18
C SER A 271 10.94 4.03 24.79
N THR A 272 10.94 3.68 26.08
CA THR A 272 12.18 3.51 26.85
C THR A 272 12.90 2.23 26.45
N GLY A 273 14.15 2.39 26.03
CA GLY A 273 15.04 1.28 25.72
C GLY A 273 14.75 0.60 24.38
N PHE A 274 13.89 1.14 23.51
CA PHE A 274 13.74 0.61 22.15
C PHE A 274 13.83 1.73 21.11
N ASN A 275 12.83 2.62 21.04
CA ASN A 275 12.75 3.74 20.08
C ASN A 275 13.26 5.09 20.67
N SER A 276 13.72 5.13 21.91
CA SER A 276 14.17 6.37 22.55
C SER A 276 15.29 6.12 23.56
N GLY A 277 16.07 7.16 23.86
CA GLY A 277 17.08 7.14 24.93
C GLY A 277 18.27 6.20 24.70
N GLY A 278 18.70 6.03 23.44
CA GLY A 278 19.78 5.09 23.08
C GLY A 278 19.33 3.63 23.06
N GLY A 279 18.04 3.38 22.81
CA GLY A 279 17.50 2.06 22.57
C GLY A 279 18.09 1.39 21.33
N VAL A 280 18.03 0.06 21.30
CA VAL A 280 18.67 -0.78 20.29
C VAL A 280 18.22 -0.45 18.87
N TRP A 281 16.94 -0.09 18.67
CA TRP A 281 16.43 0.25 17.34
C TRP A 281 17.12 1.53 16.82
N ASN A 282 17.16 2.59 17.64
CA ASN A 282 17.85 3.83 17.29
C ASN A 282 19.34 3.59 17.00
N ASN A 283 20.01 2.76 17.80
CA ASN A 283 21.42 2.45 17.57
C ASN A 283 21.64 1.75 16.22
N ILE A 284 20.73 0.87 15.79
CA ILE A 284 20.76 0.23 14.47
C ILE A 284 20.50 1.24 13.37
N GLU A 285 19.50 2.11 13.51
CA GLU A 285 19.22 3.16 12.54
C GLU A 285 20.40 4.12 12.36
N ASP A 286 21.02 4.56 13.45
CA ASP A 286 22.22 5.40 13.42
C ASP A 286 23.38 4.71 12.68
N LYS A 287 23.56 3.40 12.89
CA LYS A 287 24.60 2.62 12.22
C LYS A 287 24.34 2.50 10.71
N VAL A 288 23.11 2.21 10.31
CA VAL A 288 22.72 2.09 8.90
C VAL A 288 22.81 3.44 8.19
N GLN A 289 22.44 4.52 8.87
CA GLN A 289 22.61 5.90 8.36
C GLN A 289 24.10 6.29 8.21
N ALA A 290 24.98 5.77 9.05
CA ALA A 290 26.42 5.95 8.86
C ALA A 290 26.93 5.21 7.60
N TRP A 291 26.39 4.03 7.29
CA TRP A 291 26.73 3.28 6.07
C TRP A 291 26.16 3.89 4.79
N SER A 292 25.12 4.72 4.91
CA SER A 292 24.40 5.31 3.79
C SER A 292 25.04 6.56 3.18
N GLN A 293 26.22 6.96 3.65
CA GLN A 293 26.97 8.08 3.08
C GLN A 293 27.61 7.67 1.74
N ILE A 294 26.90 7.95 0.64
CA ILE A 294 27.30 7.56 -0.71
C ILE A 294 27.91 8.76 -1.46
N THR A 295 29.16 8.61 -1.91
CA THR A 295 29.87 9.64 -2.70
C THR A 295 29.96 9.29 -4.18
N ASN A 296 30.07 7.99 -4.50
CA ASN A 296 30.10 7.51 -5.88
C ASN A 296 28.67 7.35 -6.43
N ALA A 297 28.38 7.97 -7.57
CA ALA A 297 27.06 7.94 -8.20
C ALA A 297 26.59 6.54 -8.65
N SER A 298 27.52 5.59 -8.83
CA SER A 298 27.18 4.20 -9.19
C SER A 298 26.89 3.31 -7.99
N ASP A 299 27.13 3.79 -6.78
CA ASP A 299 26.95 3.01 -5.56
C ASP A 299 25.53 3.23 -5.03
N THR A 300 24.96 2.21 -4.39
CA THR A 300 23.61 2.30 -3.81
C THR A 300 23.52 1.43 -2.56
N LEU A 301 22.86 1.95 -1.53
CA LEU A 301 22.44 1.16 -0.37
C LEU A 301 20.92 0.98 -0.43
N TYR A 302 20.46 -0.25 -0.57
CA TYR A 302 19.04 -0.61 -0.52
C TYR A 302 18.70 -1.03 0.90
N VAL A 303 17.60 -0.49 1.44
CA VAL A 303 17.17 -0.72 2.82
C VAL A 303 15.69 -1.08 2.83
N VAL A 304 15.36 -2.19 3.50
CA VAL A 304 13.98 -2.54 3.83
C VAL A 304 13.86 -2.59 5.34
N LYS A 305 12.83 -1.98 5.92
CA LYS A 305 12.54 -2.02 7.37
C LYS A 305 11.12 -2.48 7.60
N GLY A 306 10.84 -3.18 8.69
CA GLY A 306 9.48 -3.61 8.99
C GLY A 306 9.33 -4.24 10.36
N GLY A 307 8.12 -4.74 10.61
CA GLY A 307 7.77 -5.48 11.81
C GLY A 307 7.10 -6.80 11.46
N THR A 308 7.31 -7.82 12.28
CA THR A 308 6.67 -9.13 12.08
C THR A 308 5.18 -9.05 12.42
N ILE A 309 4.32 -8.97 11.39
CA ILE A 309 2.86 -8.89 11.55
C ILE A 309 2.08 -9.99 10.82
N ASP A 310 2.77 -10.82 10.04
CA ASP A 310 2.16 -11.83 9.16
C ASP A 310 1.70 -13.08 9.91
N LYS A 311 2.45 -13.47 10.94
CA LYS A 311 2.11 -14.61 11.81
C LYS A 311 1.54 -14.06 13.11
N ASP A 312 0.39 -14.56 13.56
CA ASP A 312 -0.21 -14.11 14.82
C ASP A 312 0.70 -14.41 16.03
N SER A 313 1.55 -15.45 15.95
CA SER A 313 2.58 -15.75 16.97
C SER A 313 3.67 -14.67 17.10
N ASP A 314 3.80 -13.83 16.07
CA ASP A 314 4.79 -12.77 15.98
C ASP A 314 4.17 -11.39 16.20
N ILE A 315 2.88 -11.34 16.55
CA ILE A 315 2.21 -10.14 17.08
C ILE A 315 2.31 -10.19 18.59
N ARG A 316 2.94 -9.16 19.19
CA ARG A 316 3.12 -9.06 20.64
C ARG A 316 1.80 -8.81 21.35
N GLU A 317 1.04 -7.86 20.83
CA GLU A 317 -0.26 -7.43 21.32
C GLU A 317 -0.96 -6.57 20.25
N TRP A 318 -2.14 -6.09 20.56
CA TRP A 318 -2.91 -5.18 19.72
C TRP A 318 -3.20 -3.91 20.51
N THR A 319 -3.10 -2.75 19.87
CA THR A 319 -3.58 -1.51 20.50
C THR A 319 -5.10 -1.55 20.63
N SER A 320 -5.67 -0.71 21.50
CA SER A 320 -7.13 -0.61 21.66
C SER A 320 -7.86 -0.21 20.38
N SER A 321 -7.15 0.38 19.40
CA SER A 321 -7.67 0.76 18.08
C SER A 321 -7.49 -0.31 17.00
N GLY A 322 -6.95 -1.48 17.36
CA GLY A 322 -6.74 -2.60 16.45
C GLY A 322 -5.48 -2.48 15.58
N VAL A 323 -4.45 -1.75 16.01
CA VAL A 323 -3.14 -1.74 15.33
C VAL A 323 -2.31 -2.90 15.88
N ALA A 324 -1.80 -3.76 15.00
CA ALA A 324 -0.92 -4.84 15.42
C ALA A 324 0.40 -4.28 15.96
N VAL A 325 0.87 -4.80 17.10
CA VAL A 325 2.17 -4.46 17.67
C VAL A 325 3.15 -5.58 17.33
N PRO A 326 4.16 -5.35 16.49
CA PRO A 326 5.15 -6.37 16.14
C PRO A 326 5.89 -6.90 17.39
N LYS A 327 6.12 -8.21 17.45
CA LYS A 327 7.01 -8.84 18.44
C LYS A 327 8.47 -8.66 18.07
N TYR A 328 8.79 -8.56 16.79
CA TYR A 328 10.13 -8.28 16.29
C TYR A 328 10.10 -7.20 15.22
N TYR A 329 11.18 -6.42 15.17
CA TYR A 329 11.48 -5.50 14.08
C TYR A 329 12.68 -6.01 13.30
N PHE A 330 12.69 -5.72 12.02
CA PHE A 330 13.75 -6.14 11.13
C PHE A 330 14.20 -5.04 10.19
N MET A 331 15.42 -5.19 9.69
CA MET A 331 15.93 -4.42 8.58
C MET A 331 16.77 -5.32 7.68
N THR A 332 16.59 -5.26 6.36
CA THR A 332 17.56 -5.81 5.40
C THR A 332 18.33 -4.67 4.77
N ILE A 333 19.62 -4.93 4.52
CA ILE A 333 20.53 -3.98 3.90
C ILE A 333 21.26 -4.71 2.78
N LEU A 334 21.17 -4.17 1.58
CA LEU A 334 21.94 -4.61 0.42
C LEU A 334 22.80 -3.44 -0.05
N SER A 335 24.12 -3.62 -0.04
CA SER A 335 25.08 -2.63 -0.53
C SER A 335 25.55 -3.04 -1.91
N TYR A 336 25.41 -2.15 -2.90
CA TYR A 336 26.03 -2.27 -4.22
C TYR A 336 27.18 -1.27 -4.32
N LYS A 337 28.42 -1.77 -4.29
CA LYS A 337 29.64 -0.95 -4.41
C LYS A 337 30.68 -1.71 -5.23
N ASN A 338 31.41 -1.00 -6.09
CA ASN A 338 32.45 -1.60 -6.95
C ASN A 338 31.96 -2.82 -7.75
N LYS A 339 30.71 -2.77 -8.25
CA LYS A 339 30.05 -3.86 -8.99
C LYS A 339 29.86 -5.15 -8.19
N GLN A 340 29.84 -5.06 -6.86
CA GLN A 340 29.61 -6.19 -5.97
C GLN A 340 28.46 -5.88 -5.03
N TYR A 341 27.59 -6.87 -4.86
CA TYR A 341 26.53 -6.85 -3.87
C TYR A 341 27.01 -7.49 -2.57
N LYS A 342 26.59 -6.91 -1.45
CA LYS A 342 26.80 -7.45 -0.10
C LYS A 342 25.51 -7.30 0.70
N GLY A 343 25.00 -8.40 1.23
CA GLY A 343 23.73 -8.45 1.95
C GLY A 343 23.92 -8.70 3.45
N MET A 344 23.01 -8.16 4.25
CA MET A 344 22.83 -8.54 5.65
C MET A 344 21.42 -8.16 6.14
N ALA A 345 21.07 -8.67 7.31
CA ALA A 345 19.85 -8.29 8.01
C ALA A 345 20.11 -8.00 9.49
N PHE A 346 19.21 -7.22 10.10
CA PHE A 346 19.03 -7.13 11.54
C PHE A 346 17.66 -7.69 11.92
N TYR A 347 17.58 -8.37 13.06
CA TYR A 347 16.33 -8.85 13.64
C TYR A 347 16.36 -8.65 15.16
N VAL A 348 15.41 -7.88 15.69
CA VAL A 348 15.42 -7.44 17.09
C VAL A 348 14.06 -7.63 17.73
N GLU A 349 14.05 -8.23 18.91
CA GLU A 349 12.83 -8.36 19.71
C GLU A 349 12.37 -7.00 20.24
N HIS A 350 11.06 -6.75 20.14
CA HIS A 350 10.42 -5.52 20.57
C HIS A 350 10.28 -5.45 22.10
N LYS A 351 11.42 -5.24 22.76
CA LYS A 351 11.57 -5.08 24.21
C LYS A 351 12.67 -4.06 24.54
N ALA A 352 12.70 -3.59 25.78
CA ALA A 352 13.78 -2.72 26.25
C ALA A 352 15.15 -3.41 26.10
N ASN A 353 16.05 -2.79 25.33
CA ASN A 353 17.42 -3.18 25.12
C ASN A 353 18.23 -1.94 24.67
N THR A 354 19.31 -1.61 25.38
CA THR A 354 20.18 -0.47 25.05
C THR A 354 21.56 -0.90 24.56
N SER A 355 21.69 -2.15 24.10
CA SER A 355 22.94 -2.70 23.58
C SER A 355 23.48 -1.84 22.44
N LYS A 356 24.81 -1.62 22.48
CA LYS A 356 25.59 -0.99 21.40
C LYS A 356 26.38 -2.02 20.61
N ASP A 357 26.44 -3.27 21.06
CA ASP A 357 27.04 -4.36 20.30
C ASP A 357 26.00 -4.89 19.31
N LEU A 358 25.87 -4.19 18.19
CA LEU A 358 24.81 -4.44 17.22
C LEU A 358 24.99 -5.73 16.42
N LYS A 359 26.22 -6.26 16.37
CA LYS A 359 26.55 -7.50 15.65
C LYS A 359 25.73 -8.70 16.14
N GLN A 360 25.36 -8.71 17.42
CA GLN A 360 24.55 -9.79 18.00
C GLN A 360 23.14 -9.88 17.40
N PHE A 361 22.66 -8.83 16.73
CA PHE A 361 21.36 -8.80 16.06
C PHE A 361 21.46 -9.01 14.55
N ALA A 362 22.69 -9.11 14.02
CA ALA A 362 22.95 -9.28 12.60
C ALA A 362 22.81 -10.75 12.19
N MET A 363 22.28 -10.97 10.98
CA MET A 363 22.12 -12.29 10.37
C MET A 363 22.18 -12.20 8.84
N SER A 364 22.20 -13.36 8.18
CA SER A 364 22.00 -13.46 6.74
C SER A 364 20.56 -13.07 6.34
N ILE A 365 20.33 -12.78 5.06
CA ILE A 365 18.97 -12.45 4.60
C ILE A 365 18.12 -13.73 4.60
N ASP A 366 18.66 -14.88 4.18
CA ASP A 366 17.99 -16.19 4.27
C ASP A 366 17.46 -16.48 5.68
N GLU A 367 18.26 -16.20 6.72
CA GLU A 367 17.82 -16.38 8.12
C GLU A 367 16.67 -15.44 8.48
N LEU A 368 16.64 -14.23 7.93
CA LEU A 368 15.52 -13.32 8.13
C LEU A 368 14.28 -13.80 7.37
N GLU A 369 14.40 -14.22 6.11
CA GLU A 369 13.29 -14.76 5.32
C GLU A 369 12.63 -15.95 6.01
N ALA A 370 13.43 -16.85 6.56
CA ALA A 370 12.91 -17.98 7.35
C ALA A 370 12.07 -17.53 8.55
N LYS A 371 12.41 -16.38 9.16
CA LYS A 371 11.67 -15.81 10.30
C LYS A 371 10.42 -15.07 9.85
N THR A 372 10.52 -14.22 8.83
CA THR A 372 9.44 -13.30 8.42
C THR A 372 8.48 -13.92 7.40
N GLY A 373 8.95 -14.83 6.56
CA GLY A 373 8.24 -15.33 5.38
C GLY A 373 8.18 -14.32 4.23
N ILE A 374 8.99 -13.26 4.28
CA ILE A 374 9.11 -12.25 3.22
C ILE A 374 10.30 -12.63 2.35
N ASP A 375 10.10 -12.60 1.03
CA ASP A 375 11.10 -12.86 -0.02
C ASP A 375 11.70 -11.48 -0.41
N PHE A 376 12.88 -11.17 0.11
CA PHE A 376 13.58 -9.90 -0.09
C PHE A 376 14.40 -9.95 -1.38
N PHE A 377 14.70 -8.77 -1.95
CA PHE A 377 15.58 -8.62 -3.13
C PHE A 377 15.31 -9.58 -4.33
N HIS A 378 14.10 -10.16 -4.41
CA HIS A 378 13.68 -11.16 -5.39
C HIS A 378 13.73 -10.71 -6.86
N ASN A 379 13.91 -9.41 -7.07
CA ASN A 379 14.06 -8.75 -8.36
C ASN A 379 15.51 -8.76 -8.87
N LEU A 380 16.48 -9.24 -8.07
CA LEU A 380 17.81 -9.59 -8.55
C LEU A 380 17.73 -10.84 -9.45
N ASP A 381 18.79 -11.06 -10.24
CA ASP A 381 18.92 -12.36 -10.89
C ASP A 381 19.12 -13.45 -9.84
N LYS A 382 18.57 -14.64 -10.11
CA LYS A 382 18.52 -15.74 -9.13
C LYS A 382 19.89 -16.16 -8.60
N SER A 383 20.96 -15.99 -9.37
CA SER A 383 22.31 -16.36 -8.93
C SER A 383 22.90 -15.31 -7.98
N THR A 384 22.66 -14.02 -8.26
CA THR A 384 23.06 -12.93 -7.38
C THR A 384 22.25 -12.95 -6.08
N GLU A 385 20.93 -13.07 -6.16
CA GLU A 385 20.02 -13.20 -5.01
C GLU A 385 20.50 -14.31 -4.06
N ALA A 386 20.60 -15.55 -4.56
CA ALA A 386 21.05 -16.69 -3.74
C ALA A 386 22.46 -16.48 -3.14
N ALA A 387 23.36 -15.79 -3.84
CA ALA A 387 24.71 -15.54 -3.33
C ALA A 387 24.75 -14.46 -2.23
N VAL A 388 23.96 -13.39 -2.36
CA VAL A 388 23.99 -12.25 -1.43
C VAL A 388 23.18 -12.52 -0.17
N GLU A 389 22.21 -13.44 -0.24
CA GLU A 389 21.30 -13.73 0.86
C GLU A 389 21.80 -14.84 1.78
N ALA A 390 22.59 -15.78 1.25
CA ALA A 390 23.01 -16.98 1.96
C ALA A 390 23.92 -16.77 3.17
N ASN A 391 24.77 -15.73 3.17
CA ASN A 391 25.77 -15.57 4.23
C ASN A 391 25.98 -14.10 4.62
N TYR A 392 25.91 -13.82 5.91
CA TYR A 392 26.39 -12.57 6.48
C TYR A 392 27.90 -12.66 6.79
N GLN A 393 28.67 -11.69 6.30
CA GLN A 393 30.10 -11.55 6.58
C GLN A 393 30.37 -10.27 7.36
N ALA A 394 30.73 -10.37 8.64
CA ALA A 394 30.90 -9.19 9.49
C ALA A 394 31.97 -8.21 8.99
N SER A 395 33.03 -8.71 8.33
CA SER A 395 34.13 -7.90 7.78
C SER A 395 33.72 -7.03 6.59
N ASP A 396 32.55 -7.27 6.00
CA ASP A 396 32.03 -6.48 4.90
C ASP A 396 31.48 -5.11 5.33
N TRP A 397 31.27 -4.93 6.64
CA TRP A 397 30.57 -3.79 7.21
C TRP A 397 31.46 -3.05 8.21
N SER A 398 31.45 -1.72 8.17
CA SER A 398 32.20 -0.88 9.12
C SER A 398 31.42 -0.76 10.43
N TRP A 399 31.67 -1.68 11.35
CA TRP A 399 31.00 -1.79 12.65
C TRP A 399 31.37 -0.69 13.64
#